data_AF-A0A9W6MUU1-F1
#
_entry.id   AF-A0A9W6MUU1-F1
#
_cell.length_a   1.000
_cell.length_b   1.000
_cell.length_c   1.000
_cell.angle_alpha   90.00
_cell.angle_beta   90.00
_cell.angle_gamma   90.00
#
_symmetry.space_group_name_H-M   'P 1'
#
loop_
_entity.id
_entity.type
_entity.pdbx_description
1 polymer ?
#
loop_
_entity_poly.entity_id
_entity_poly.type
_entity_poly.pdbx_seq_one_letter_code
_entity_poly.pdbx_strand_id
1 'polypeptide(L)'
;MMFKTVEKGQADYLGSNLVGLDVYNGANEDVGEIKDMVFNGERKLTGLVVSVGGFLGMGSKYIIVDPAAVKLAHNDSKGEWTAKIDATKEQLTSAPEFKYDGKFDD
;
A
#
# COMPACT_ATOMS: atom_id res chain seq x y z
N MET A 1 -17.99 -29.21 -6.77
CA MET A 1 -17.52 -28.01 -7.51
C MET A 1 -16.16 -28.34 -8.11
N MET A 2 -15.91 -27.99 -9.37
CA MET A 2 -14.56 -28.07 -9.96
C MET A 2 -13.78 -26.81 -9.57
N PHE A 3 -12.51 -26.96 -9.22
CA PHE A 3 -11.62 -25.81 -9.03
C PHE A 3 -11.39 -25.12 -10.39
N LYS A 4 -11.25 -23.80 -10.37
CA LYS A 4 -10.93 -23.01 -11.56
C LYS A 4 -9.53 -22.41 -11.37
N THR A 5 -8.72 -22.45 -12.42
CA THR A 5 -7.45 -21.72 -12.48
C THR A 5 -7.66 -20.38 -13.17
N VAL A 6 -6.77 -19.43 -12.91
CA VAL A 6 -6.69 -18.15 -13.61
C VAL A 6 -5.24 -17.94 -14.04
N GLU A 7 -5.04 -17.35 -15.22
CA GLU A 7 -3.73 -16.94 -15.71
C GLU A 7 -3.51 -15.46 -15.41
N LYS A 8 -2.25 -15.06 -15.24
CA LYS A 8 -1.87 -13.66 -15.03
C LYS A 8 -2.12 -12.87 -16.32
N GLY A 9 -2.98 -11.86 -16.25
CA GLY A 9 -3.20 -10.90 -17.33
C GLY A 9 -2.06 -9.91 -17.50
N GLN A 10 -1.97 -9.28 -18.67
CA GLN A 10 -0.91 -8.30 -18.99
C GLN A 10 -0.94 -7.06 -18.08
N ALA A 11 -2.12 -6.68 -17.56
CA ALA A 11 -2.30 -5.54 -16.67
C ALA A 11 -2.38 -5.94 -15.17
N ASP A 12 -2.19 -7.22 -14.85
CA ASP A 12 -2.28 -7.69 -13.47
C ASP A 12 -0.97 -7.38 -12.74
N TYR A 13 -1.06 -7.00 -11.48
CA TYR A 13 0.07 -6.92 -10.56
C TYR A 13 -0.06 -8.00 -9.49
N LEU A 14 1.05 -8.60 -9.07
CA LEU A 14 1.02 -9.47 -7.89
C LEU A 14 1.01 -8.57 -6.66
N GLY A 15 0.30 -8.97 -5.60
CA GLY A 15 0.36 -8.27 -4.32
C GLY A 15 1.78 -8.07 -3.79
N SER A 16 2.65 -9.06 -4.00
CA SER A 16 4.08 -8.98 -3.66
C SER A 16 4.88 -7.99 -4.50
N ASN A 17 4.33 -7.48 -5.61
CA ASN A 17 4.93 -6.35 -6.33
C ASN A 17 4.54 -5.01 -5.73
N LEU A 18 3.42 -4.94 -4.98
CA LEU A 18 2.91 -3.70 -4.37
C LEU A 18 3.43 -3.55 -2.94
N VAL A 19 3.42 -4.63 -2.16
CA VAL A 19 3.98 -4.62 -0.80
C VAL A 19 5.48 -4.38 -0.88
N GLY A 20 5.98 -3.43 -0.11
CA GLY A 20 7.38 -2.98 -0.14
C GLY A 20 7.63 -1.78 -1.05
N LEU A 21 6.63 -1.29 -1.80
CA LEU A 21 6.81 -0.09 -2.61
C LEU A 21 6.81 1.17 -1.75
N ASP A 22 7.84 2.00 -1.95
CA ASP A 22 7.89 3.37 -1.46
C ASP A 22 6.75 4.20 -2.08
N VAL A 23 6.10 5.00 -1.23
CA VAL A 23 5.01 5.90 -1.60
C VAL A 23 5.54 7.33 -1.61
N TYR A 24 5.38 8.00 -2.75
CA TYR A 24 5.80 9.39 -2.95
C TYR A 24 4.60 10.32 -3.15
N ASN A 25 4.71 11.56 -2.69
CA ASN A 25 3.69 12.58 -2.96
C ASN A 25 3.92 13.33 -4.29
N GLY A 26 3.06 14.31 -4.58
CA GLY A 26 3.17 15.17 -5.76
C GLY A 26 4.45 16.03 -5.81
N ALA A 27 5.11 16.26 -4.67
CA ALA A 27 6.40 16.93 -4.57
C ALA A 27 7.60 15.96 -4.71
N ASN A 28 7.34 14.68 -5.01
CA ASN A 28 8.33 13.61 -5.10
C ASN A 28 9.08 13.35 -3.76
N GLU A 29 8.41 13.62 -2.64
CA GLU A 29 8.88 13.31 -1.30
C GLU A 29 8.39 11.93 -0.88
N ASP A 30 9.26 11.14 -0.26
CA ASP A 30 8.88 9.88 0.38
C ASP A 30 7.98 10.16 1.59
N VAL A 31 6.78 9.59 1.55
CA VAL A 31 5.76 9.71 2.59
C VAL A 31 5.47 8.40 3.30
N GLY A 32 6.06 7.28 2.87
CA GLY A 32 5.81 5.98 3.47
C GLY A 32 6.07 4.78 2.56
N GLU A 33 5.60 3.61 2.98
CA GLU A 33 5.75 2.35 2.26
C GLU A 33 4.45 1.53 2.36
N ILE A 34 4.06 0.84 1.28
CA ILE A 34 2.93 -0.10 1.30
C ILE A 34 3.35 -1.35 2.08
N LYS A 35 2.63 -1.67 3.15
CA LYS A 35 2.92 -2.81 4.04
C LYS A 35 1.95 -3.97 3.89
N ASP A 36 0.70 -3.70 3.52
CA ASP A 36 -0.31 -4.74 3.40
C ASP A 36 -1.52 -4.31 2.54
N MET A 37 -2.45 -5.23 2.30
CA MET A 37 -3.67 -5.03 1.53
C MET A 37 -4.89 -5.52 2.31
N VAL A 38 -5.93 -4.70 2.36
CA VAL A 38 -7.17 -5.01 3.07
C VAL A 38 -8.20 -5.55 2.08
N PHE A 39 -8.64 -6.79 2.30
CA PHE A 39 -9.74 -7.41 1.54
C PHE A 39 -10.99 -7.51 2.40
N ASN A 40 -12.16 -7.32 1.78
CA ASN A 40 -13.44 -7.59 2.43
C ASN A 40 -13.82 -9.09 2.33
N GLY A 41 -14.94 -9.47 2.95
CA GLY A 41 -15.44 -10.86 2.92
C GLY A 41 -15.79 -11.39 1.53
N GLU A 42 -15.96 -10.51 0.53
CA GLU A 42 -16.17 -10.87 -0.87
C GLU A 42 -14.86 -11.00 -1.67
N ARG A 43 -13.70 -10.93 -0.99
CA ARG A 43 -12.36 -10.96 -1.58
C ARG A 43 -12.08 -9.76 -2.50
N LYS A 44 -12.77 -8.64 -2.30
CA LYS A 44 -12.47 -7.39 -3.01
C LYS A 44 -11.43 -6.59 -2.23
N LEU A 45 -10.45 -6.04 -2.95
CA LEU A 45 -9.48 -5.11 -2.38
C LEU A 45 -10.22 -3.81 -1.99
N THR A 46 -10.09 -3.40 -0.73
CA THR A 46 -10.77 -2.25 -0.14
C THR A 46 -9.84 -1.24 0.50
N GLY A 47 -8.57 -1.59 0.71
CA GLY A 47 -7.60 -0.71 1.33
C GLY A 47 -6.17 -1.15 1.06
N LEU A 48 -5.24 -0.20 1.09
CA LEU A 48 -3.81 -0.45 1.19
C LEU A 48 -3.34 0.05 2.56
N VAL A 49 -2.62 -0.79 3.30
CA VAL A 49 -1.98 -0.37 4.54
C VAL A 49 -0.66 0.30 4.18
N VAL A 50 -0.51 1.56 4.58
CA VAL A 50 0.70 2.34 4.35
C VAL A 50 1.31 2.69 5.70
N SER A 51 2.60 2.39 5.86
CA SER A 51 3.39 2.89 6.98
C SER A 51 3.81 4.32 6.69
N VAL A 52 3.45 5.25 7.57
CA VAL A 52 3.72 6.69 7.42
C VAL A 52 4.54 7.17 8.62
N GLY A 53 5.68 7.80 8.33
CA GLY A 53 6.64 8.23 9.36
C GLY A 53 7.50 7.08 9.91
N GLY A 54 8.64 7.43 10.53
CA GLY A 54 9.58 6.49 11.16
C GLY A 54 10.39 5.66 10.16
N PHE A 55 11.60 6.09 9.84
CA PHE A 55 12.51 5.40 8.89
C PHE A 55 13.00 4.02 9.40
N LEU A 56 12.72 3.64 10.67
CA LEU A 56 13.27 2.43 11.33
C LEU A 56 12.34 1.84 12.41
N GLY A 57 11.04 1.71 12.16
CA GLY A 57 10.12 0.91 13.00
C GLY A 57 9.82 1.43 14.41
N MET A 58 10.44 2.53 14.85
CA MET A 58 10.03 3.29 16.02
C MET A 58 9.33 4.57 15.58
N GLY A 59 8.06 4.72 15.97
CA GLY A 59 7.25 5.89 15.64
C GLY A 59 6.65 5.87 14.24
N SER A 60 6.69 4.72 13.55
CA SER A 60 5.90 4.50 12.33
C SER A 60 4.45 4.24 12.70
N LYS A 61 3.55 4.95 12.02
CA LYS A 61 2.11 4.77 12.13
C LYS A 61 1.61 4.05 10.89
N TYR A 62 0.66 3.15 11.04
CA TYR A 62 -0.02 2.56 9.90
C TYR A 62 -1.34 3.28 9.64
N ILE A 63 -1.65 3.47 8.38
CA ILE A 63 -2.94 4.03 7.93
C ILE A 63 -3.50 3.15 6.82
N ILE A 64 -4.81 3.15 6.65
CA ILE A 64 -5.46 2.50 5.51
C ILE A 64 -5.85 3.59 4.52
N VAL A 65 -5.38 3.47 3.28
CA VAL A 65 -5.74 4.36 2.17
C VAL A 65 -6.59 3.64 1.13
N ASP A 66 -7.42 4.40 0.43
CA ASP A 66 -8.17 3.89 -0.73
C ASP A 66 -7.17 3.45 -1.82
N PRO A 67 -7.25 2.21 -2.34
CA PRO A 67 -6.39 1.76 -3.43
C PRO A 67 -6.43 2.68 -4.66
N ALA A 68 -7.58 3.33 -4.94
CA ALA A 68 -7.73 4.25 -6.05
C ALA A 68 -6.99 5.60 -5.87
N ALA A 69 -6.63 5.94 -4.62
CA ALA A 69 -5.81 7.11 -4.34
C ALA A 69 -4.32 6.86 -4.65
N VAL A 70 -3.92 5.60 -4.84
CA VAL A 70 -2.54 5.20 -5.12
C VAL A 70 -2.37 4.90 -6.61
N LYS A 71 -1.40 5.57 -7.23
CA LYS A 71 -1.00 5.33 -8.62
C LYS A 71 0.36 4.67 -8.66
N LEU A 72 0.47 3.54 -9.34
CA LEU A 72 1.76 2.90 -9.60
C LEU A 72 2.49 3.69 -10.70
N ALA A 73 3.74 4.03 -10.42
CA ALA A 73 4.63 4.74 -11.33
C ALA A 73 5.91 3.93 -11.53
N HIS A 74 6.43 3.92 -12.76
CA HIS A 74 7.76 3.38 -13.02
C HIS A 74 8.78 4.52 -12.88
N ASN A 75 9.79 4.35 -12.03
CA ASN A 75 10.88 5.29 -11.90
C ASN A 75 11.98 4.90 -12.89
N ASP A 76 11.99 5.54 -14.06
CA ASP A 76 12.96 5.27 -15.14
C ASP A 76 14.42 5.49 -14.73
N SER A 77 14.69 6.34 -13.72
CA SER A 77 16.06 6.60 -13.25
C SER A 77 16.61 5.50 -12.34
N LYS A 78 15.74 4.78 -11.62
CA LYS A 78 16.13 3.67 -10.73
C LYS A 78 15.80 2.28 -11.30
N GLY A 79 14.94 2.22 -12.33
CA GLY A 79 14.42 0.95 -12.86
C GLY A 79 13.48 0.24 -11.87
N GLU A 80 12.90 1.00 -10.93
CA GLU A 80 12.09 0.48 -9.83
C GLU A 80 10.66 1.01 -9.96
N TRP A 81 9.67 0.19 -9.57
CA TRP A 81 8.31 0.66 -9.39
C TRP A 81 8.20 1.45 -8.10
N THR A 82 7.35 2.47 -8.08
CA THR A 82 6.98 3.23 -6.89
C THR A 82 5.49 3.48 -6.88
N ALA A 83 4.96 3.84 -5.72
CA ALA A 83 3.59 4.31 -5.56
C ALA A 83 3.56 5.84 -5.46
N LYS A 84 2.52 6.46 -6.00
CA LYS A 84 2.27 7.90 -5.88
C LYS A 84 0.90 8.16 -5.27
N ILE A 85 0.84 9.12 -4.35
CA ILE A 85 -0.39 9.58 -3.72
C ILE A 85 -0.47 11.11 -3.77
N ASP A 86 -1.69 11.64 -3.92
CA ASP A 86 -1.94 13.09 -3.87
C ASP A 86 -2.28 13.53 -2.44
N ALA A 87 -1.29 13.41 -1.54
CA ALA A 87 -1.42 13.79 -0.14
C ALA A 87 -0.06 14.20 0.45
N THR A 88 -0.04 15.14 1.40
CA THR A 88 1.17 15.52 2.13
C THR A 88 1.45 14.56 3.28
N LYS A 89 2.70 14.56 3.74
CA LYS A 89 3.11 13.74 4.89
C LYS A 89 2.29 14.05 6.14
N GLU A 90 1.96 15.31 6.37
CA GLU A 90 1.16 15.78 7.51
C GLU A 90 -0.29 15.28 7.44
N GLN A 91 -0.88 15.24 6.23
CA GLN A 91 -2.22 14.70 6.05
C GLN A 91 -2.25 13.20 6.36
N LEU A 92 -1.23 12.47 5.92
CA LEU A 92 -1.11 11.04 6.14
C LEU A 92 -0.83 10.71 7.61
N THR A 93 0.04 11.45 8.30
CA THR A 93 0.29 11.24 9.74
C THR A 93 -0.90 11.64 10.61
N SER A 94 -1.77 12.54 10.14
CA SER A 94 -3.00 12.95 10.84
C SER A 94 -4.19 12.01 10.61
N ALA A 95 -4.13 11.13 9.60
CA ALA A 95 -5.20 10.17 9.31
C ALA A 95 -5.42 9.18 10.47
N PRO A 96 -6.57 8.49 10.59
CA PRO A 96 -6.78 7.49 11.64
C PRO A 96 -5.70 6.40 11.65
N GLU A 97 -5.15 6.10 12.82
CA GLU A 97 -4.20 5.00 12.99
C GLU A 97 -4.91 3.66 12.79
N PHE A 98 -4.36 2.84 11.91
CA PHE A 98 -4.64 1.42 11.85
C PHE A 98 -3.67 0.69 12.78
N LYS A 99 -4.21 -0.18 13.62
CA LYS A 99 -3.44 -1.11 14.43
C LYS A 99 -3.65 -2.50 13.86
N TYR A 100 -2.55 -3.25 13.74
CA TYR A 100 -2.60 -4.69 13.50
C TYR A 100 -3.09 -5.39 14.77
N ASP A 101 -4.35 -5.18 15.12
CA ASP A 101 -5.02 -5.89 16.20
C ASP A 101 -5.73 -7.08 15.54
N GLY A 102 -5.06 -8.22 15.44
CA GLY A 102 -5.50 -9.36 14.65
C GLY A 102 -6.41 -10.33 15.41
N LYS A 103 -7.54 -10.68 14.78
CA LYS A 103 -8.42 -11.82 15.14
C LYS A 103 -7.76 -13.21 15.00
N PHE A 104 -6.49 -13.26 14.60
CA PHE A 104 -5.68 -14.45 14.33
C PHE A 104 -4.29 -14.37 15.00
N ASP A 105 -4.09 -13.41 15.92
CA ASP A 105 -2.86 -13.32 16.73
C ASP A 105 -2.89 -14.25 17.98
N ASP A 106 -3.81 -15.25 17.99
CA ASP A 106 -3.87 -16.38 18.95
C ASP A 106 -3.43 -17.69 18.28
#